data_AF-A0A4R4VH64-F1
#
_entry.id   AF-A0A4R4VH64-F1
#
_cell.length_a   1.000
_cell.length_b   1.000
_cell.length_c   1.000
_cell.angle_alpha   90.00
_cell.angle_beta   90.00
_cell.angle_gamma   90.00
#
_symmetry.space_group_name_H-M   'P 1'
#
loop_
_entity.id
_entity.type
_entity.pdbx_description
1 polymer ?
#
loop_
_entity_poly.entity_id
_entity_poly.type
_entity_poly.pdbx_seq_one_letter_code
_entity_poly.pdbx_strand_id
1 'polypeptide(L)'
;MRRPLGVLAGLVTVAALGAPLGTAQAATTSEAACRVNVAKPRLGSKAQKITSFAVRRGCFGPALLRIRIKRAVPGRDPVVKSGATRNGRITLKINCRPGTYYAFATDYRGHTVKSKAAKLTCDPGDDATPTPSTPPPSSGGVGTAVENEVVKLTNAERAKGGCGPLEHDPKLRAAAVGHSSDMAEQNKMAHKLPGRPDLRQRIEAAGLTGFRAWGENVAWGQPSAASVVRAWMNSSGHRANIMNCRYNLIGVGAKKDGQGRIYWTQDFVTK
;
A
#
# COMPACT_ATOMS: atom_id res chain seq x y z
N MET A 1 83.16 30.41 -43.71
CA MET A 1 81.99 31.03 -44.38
C MET A 1 81.30 29.98 -45.24
N ARG A 2 79.95 29.91 -45.15
CA ARG A 2 78.98 29.29 -46.09
C ARG A 2 79.03 27.76 -46.31
N ARG A 3 78.00 27.08 -45.77
CA ARG A 3 77.36 25.87 -46.35
C ARG A 3 76.43 26.31 -47.51
N PRO A 4 76.14 25.45 -48.51
CA PRO A 4 74.94 24.56 -48.51
C PRO A 4 75.24 23.16 -49.14
N LEU A 5 74.55 22.04 -48.86
CA LEU A 5 73.14 21.59 -48.96
C LEU A 5 72.62 21.30 -50.39
N GLY A 6 72.16 20.05 -50.64
CA GLY A 6 71.36 19.60 -51.82
C GLY A 6 71.90 18.30 -52.47
N VAL A 7 71.56 17.06 -52.08
CA VAL A 7 70.30 16.26 -52.20
C VAL A 7 70.12 15.56 -53.57
N LEU A 8 69.71 14.27 -53.50
CA LEU A 8 69.04 13.36 -54.47
C LEU A 8 69.88 12.24 -55.12
N ALA A 9 69.75 11.03 -54.57
CA ALA A 9 69.77 9.76 -55.32
C ALA A 9 69.08 8.67 -54.50
N GLY A 10 68.26 7.82 -55.16
CA GLY A 10 67.88 6.51 -54.62
C GLY A 10 66.42 6.12 -54.77
N LEU A 11 66.00 5.75 -55.98
CA LEU A 11 64.96 4.74 -56.16
C LEU A 11 65.57 3.37 -55.80
N VAL A 12 65.00 2.66 -54.83
CA VAL A 12 64.97 1.19 -54.84
C VAL A 12 63.65 0.73 -54.23
N THR A 13 62.87 0.06 -55.08
CA THR A 13 61.69 -0.73 -54.76
C THR A 13 62.13 -2.01 -54.04
N VAL A 14 61.60 -2.28 -52.86
CA VAL A 14 61.60 -3.63 -52.27
C VAL A 14 60.17 -3.94 -51.81
N ALA A 15 59.54 -4.87 -52.51
CA ALA A 15 58.28 -5.47 -52.12
C ALA A 15 58.52 -6.42 -50.94
N ALA A 16 57.87 -6.14 -49.81
CA ALA A 16 57.75 -7.09 -48.71
C ALA A 16 56.27 -7.41 -48.51
N LEU A 17 55.91 -8.63 -48.87
CA LEU A 17 54.67 -9.31 -48.51
C LEU A 17 54.60 -9.44 -46.99
N GLY A 18 53.63 -8.79 -46.37
CA GLY A 18 53.32 -8.92 -44.95
C GLY A 18 51.85 -8.66 -44.73
N ALA A 19 51.15 -9.73 -44.36
CA ALA A 19 49.75 -9.89 -43.96
C ALA A 19 48.93 -8.63 -43.62
N PRO A 20 47.61 -8.65 -43.89
CA PRO A 20 46.73 -7.51 -43.63
C PRO A 20 46.78 -7.19 -42.14
N LEU A 21 47.31 -6.01 -41.82
CA LEU A 21 47.00 -5.33 -40.57
C LEU A 21 45.50 -5.15 -40.57
N GLY A 22 44.83 -6.10 -39.90
CA GLY A 22 43.43 -6.00 -39.58
C GLY A 22 43.20 -4.59 -39.08
N THR A 23 42.32 -3.87 -39.77
CA THR A 23 41.65 -2.74 -39.17
C THR A 23 40.98 -3.31 -37.92
N ALA A 24 41.68 -3.23 -36.81
CA ALA A 24 41.08 -3.28 -35.51
C ALA A 24 40.08 -2.13 -35.56
N GLN A 25 38.84 -2.49 -35.90
CA GLN A 25 37.68 -1.73 -35.49
C GLN A 25 37.96 -1.44 -34.04
N ALA A 26 38.35 -0.20 -33.77
CA ALA A 26 38.28 0.37 -32.45
C ALA A 26 36.83 0.10 -32.07
N ALA A 27 36.65 -0.98 -31.31
CA ALA A 27 35.40 -1.27 -30.70
C ALA A 27 35.17 -0.02 -29.86
N THR A 28 34.33 0.85 -30.36
CA THR A 28 33.63 1.83 -29.54
C THR A 28 32.78 0.96 -28.63
N THR A 29 33.42 0.35 -27.63
CA THR A 29 32.80 -0.28 -26.49
C THR A 29 32.21 0.87 -25.71
N SER A 30 31.09 1.36 -26.24
CA SER A 30 29.88 1.67 -25.51
C SER A 30 30.19 2.00 -24.06
N GLU A 31 30.48 3.27 -23.83
CA GLU A 31 30.40 3.92 -22.51
C GLU A 31 28.95 3.86 -21.94
N ALA A 32 28.06 3.05 -22.54
CA ALA A 32 26.67 2.89 -22.18
C ALA A 32 26.40 1.70 -21.22
N ALA A 33 27.43 1.01 -20.73
CA ALA A 33 27.23 -0.31 -20.12
C ALA A 33 26.69 -0.28 -18.69
N CYS A 34 27.21 0.57 -17.79
CA CYS A 34 26.85 0.51 -16.37
C CYS A 34 25.60 1.35 -16.04
N ARG A 35 24.46 0.68 -15.83
CA ARG A 35 23.17 1.33 -15.51
C ARG A 35 22.65 0.91 -14.15
N VAL A 36 22.21 1.90 -13.39
CA VAL A 36 21.52 1.71 -12.11
C VAL A 36 20.02 1.70 -12.37
N ASN A 37 19.34 0.66 -11.89
CA ASN A 37 17.89 0.55 -11.93
C ASN A 37 17.36 0.39 -10.51
N VAL A 38 16.24 1.04 -10.21
CA VAL A 38 15.53 0.90 -8.94
C VAL A 38 14.07 0.55 -9.20
N ALA A 39 13.60 -0.53 -8.59
CA ALA A 39 12.22 -0.97 -8.71
C ALA A 39 11.32 -0.11 -7.82
N LYS A 40 10.16 0.30 -8.37
CA LYS A 40 9.09 0.90 -7.55
C LYS A 40 8.77 -0.01 -6.35
N PRO A 41 8.55 0.52 -5.14
CA PRO A 41 8.12 -0.29 -4.01
C PRO A 41 6.84 -1.07 -4.31
N ARG A 42 6.77 -2.33 -3.87
CA ARG A 42 5.61 -3.22 -4.05
C ARG A 42 5.33 -3.96 -2.76
N LEU A 43 4.08 -4.34 -2.54
CA LEU A 43 3.76 -5.28 -1.49
C LEU A 43 4.30 -6.66 -1.89
N GLY A 44 4.90 -7.38 -0.95
CA GLY A 44 5.28 -8.78 -1.12
C GLY A 44 4.12 -9.68 -0.70
N SER A 45 3.89 -10.75 -1.47
CA SER A 45 2.80 -11.72 -1.28
C SER A 45 2.82 -12.48 0.05
N LYS A 46 3.92 -12.43 0.81
CA LYS A 46 4.05 -13.08 2.13
C LYS A 46 4.38 -12.05 3.21
N ALA A 47 3.59 -12.06 4.29
CA ALA A 47 3.75 -11.24 5.49
C ALA A 47 3.65 -9.70 5.29
N GLN A 48 2.96 -9.24 4.23
CA GLN A 48 2.73 -7.82 3.93
C GLN A 48 3.99 -6.97 4.14
N LYS A 49 5.09 -7.31 3.47
CA LYS A 49 6.30 -6.49 3.50
C LYS A 49 6.33 -5.63 2.25
N ILE A 50 6.54 -4.32 2.39
CA ILE A 50 6.87 -3.50 1.23
C ILE A 50 8.31 -3.83 0.85
N THR A 51 8.51 -4.20 -0.40
CA THR A 51 9.80 -4.54 -0.96
C THR A 51 10.16 -3.61 -2.10
N SER A 52 11.43 -3.24 -2.18
CA SER A 52 12.01 -2.53 -3.32
C SER A 52 13.45 -3.00 -3.47
N PHE A 53 13.95 -3.00 -4.68
CA PHE A 53 15.32 -3.42 -4.96
C PHE A 53 16.00 -2.46 -5.93
N ALA A 54 17.32 -2.41 -5.85
CA ALA A 54 18.16 -1.72 -6.80
C ALA A 54 19.15 -2.72 -7.40
N VAL A 55 19.49 -2.52 -8.67
CA VAL A 55 20.47 -3.33 -9.38
C VAL A 55 21.34 -2.46 -10.29
N ARG A 56 22.62 -2.79 -10.34
CA ARG A 56 23.60 -2.32 -11.31
C ARG A 56 23.73 -3.37 -12.41
N ARG A 57 23.47 -3.00 -13.66
CA ARG A 57 23.58 -3.88 -14.84
C ARG A 57 24.70 -3.38 -15.74
N GLY A 58 25.43 -4.30 -16.38
CA GLY A 58 26.54 -3.99 -17.30
C GLY A 58 27.71 -3.25 -16.64
N CYS A 59 27.86 -3.37 -15.33
CA CYS A 59 28.91 -2.72 -14.57
C CYS A 59 30.06 -3.70 -14.32
N PHE A 60 31.28 -3.27 -14.62
CA PHE A 60 32.49 -4.03 -14.30
C PHE A 60 32.86 -3.86 -12.82
N GLY A 61 33.17 -4.97 -12.15
CA GLY A 61 33.67 -4.99 -10.77
C GLY A 61 32.67 -4.61 -9.65
N PRO A 62 33.00 -4.98 -8.40
CA PRO A 62 32.18 -4.61 -7.24
C PRO A 62 32.27 -3.10 -6.98
N ALA A 63 31.13 -2.42 -6.95
CA ALA A 63 31.09 -1.01 -6.56
C ALA A 63 29.81 -0.69 -5.80
N LEU A 64 29.89 0.33 -4.94
CA LEU A 64 28.85 0.65 -3.99
C LEU A 64 27.56 1.04 -4.72
N LEU A 65 26.48 0.38 -4.34
CA LEU A 65 25.11 0.68 -4.72
C LEU A 65 24.31 0.87 -3.43
N ARG A 66 23.76 2.06 -3.23
CA ARG A 66 22.90 2.38 -2.09
C ARG A 66 21.46 2.51 -2.56
N ILE A 67 20.51 1.97 -1.79
CA ILE A 67 19.08 2.17 -1.98
C ILE A 67 18.46 2.83 -0.74
N ARG A 68 17.53 3.76 -0.94
CA ARG A 68 16.72 4.40 0.12
C ARG A 68 15.25 4.33 -0.28
N ILE A 69 14.39 3.81 0.59
CA ILE A 69 12.92 3.90 0.46
C ILE A 69 12.46 5.12 1.24
N LYS A 70 11.66 5.98 0.61
CA LYS A 70 11.00 7.13 1.24
C LYS A 70 9.48 6.96 1.23
N ARG A 71 8.82 7.60 2.20
CA ARG A 71 7.36 7.72 2.26
C ARG A 71 6.99 9.17 1.94
N ALA A 72 6.06 9.37 1.01
CA ALA A 72 5.55 10.69 0.69
C ALA A 72 4.58 11.14 1.80
N VAL A 73 4.84 12.30 2.39
CA VAL A 73 4.04 12.92 3.45
C VAL A 73 3.97 14.44 3.23
N PRO A 74 3.00 15.17 3.80
CA PRO A 74 3.06 16.63 3.80
C PRO A 74 4.39 17.12 4.41
N GLY A 75 5.12 17.96 3.69
CA GLY A 75 6.45 18.44 4.08
C GLY A 75 7.59 17.56 3.56
N ARG A 76 8.61 17.31 4.40
CA ARG A 76 9.82 16.59 3.99
C ARG A 76 9.62 15.08 4.06
N ASP A 77 9.69 14.41 2.92
CA ASP A 77 9.59 12.95 2.82
C ASP A 77 10.68 12.21 3.62
N PRO A 78 10.33 11.47 4.69
CA PRO A 78 11.29 10.73 5.49
C PRO A 78 11.82 9.49 4.75
N VAL A 79 13.10 9.16 4.99
CA VAL A 79 13.67 7.86 4.60
C VAL A 79 13.20 6.83 5.61
N VAL A 80 12.40 5.86 5.17
CA VAL A 80 11.86 4.81 6.04
C VAL A 80 12.81 3.61 6.17
N LYS A 81 13.66 3.38 5.16
CA LYS A 81 14.72 2.37 5.21
C LYS A 81 15.81 2.68 4.18
N SER A 82 17.05 2.34 4.51
CA SER A 82 18.16 2.40 3.57
C SER A 82 19.07 1.19 3.71
N GLY A 83 19.89 0.94 2.69
CA GLY A 83 20.93 -0.09 2.70
C GLY A 83 21.87 0.09 1.53
N ALA A 84 23.02 -0.59 1.57
CA ALA A 84 23.98 -0.57 0.48
C ALA A 84 24.63 -1.94 0.26
N THR A 85 25.15 -2.17 -0.94
CA THR A 85 25.86 -3.40 -1.33
C THR A 85 26.98 -3.06 -2.29
N ARG A 86 27.98 -3.95 -2.41
CA ARG A 86 28.97 -3.92 -3.51
C ARG A 86 28.72 -4.99 -4.57
N ASN A 87 27.81 -5.93 -4.31
CA ASN A 87 27.54 -7.10 -5.16
C ASN A 87 26.56 -6.80 -6.31
N GLY A 88 26.33 -5.52 -6.62
CA GLY A 88 25.50 -5.09 -7.74
C GLY A 88 23.98 -5.20 -7.56
N ARG A 89 23.45 -5.94 -6.57
CA ARG A 89 22.00 -6.02 -6.28
C ARG A 89 21.70 -5.96 -4.78
N ILE A 90 20.67 -5.20 -4.42
CA ILE A 90 20.18 -5.09 -3.03
C ILE A 90 18.66 -5.03 -3.01
N THR A 91 18.04 -5.75 -2.08
CA THR A 91 16.60 -5.72 -1.81
C THR A 91 16.37 -5.25 -0.39
N LEU A 92 15.50 -4.26 -0.20
CA LEU A 92 15.02 -3.84 1.11
C LEU A 92 13.61 -4.34 1.33
N LYS A 93 13.31 -4.75 2.56
CA LYS A 93 11.98 -5.10 3.04
C LYS A 93 11.64 -4.25 4.26
N ILE A 94 10.46 -3.66 4.28
CA ILE A 94 9.92 -2.93 5.43
C ILE A 94 8.53 -3.47 5.78
N ASN A 95 8.13 -3.33 7.05
CA ASN A 95 6.76 -3.62 7.45
C ASN A 95 5.82 -2.70 6.66
N CYS A 96 4.75 -3.25 6.11
CA CYS A 96 3.81 -2.44 5.36
C CYS A 96 3.08 -1.47 6.31
N ARG A 97 3.10 -0.19 5.93
CA ARG A 97 2.21 0.84 6.46
C ARG A 97 1.56 1.55 5.28
N PRO A 98 0.24 1.77 5.24
CA PRO A 98 -0.40 2.37 4.08
C PRO A 98 0.20 3.74 3.75
N GLY A 99 0.37 4.04 2.47
CA GLY A 99 0.90 5.32 2.03
C GLY A 99 1.56 5.23 0.67
N THR A 100 2.06 6.38 0.22
CA THR A 100 2.79 6.47 -1.05
C THR A 100 4.28 6.33 -0.77
N TYR A 101 4.92 5.38 -1.45
CA TYR A 101 6.35 5.11 -1.30
C TYR A 101 7.06 5.22 -2.64
N TYR A 102 8.33 5.61 -2.59
CA TYR A 102 9.23 5.57 -3.74
C TYR A 102 10.65 5.31 -3.25
N ALA A 103 11.53 4.89 -4.15
CA ALA A 103 12.90 4.54 -3.82
C ALA A 103 13.91 5.32 -4.66
N PHE A 104 15.08 5.55 -4.10
CA PHE A 104 16.24 6.07 -4.79
C PHE A 104 17.34 5.04 -4.77
N ALA A 105 18.05 4.88 -5.88
CA ALA A 105 19.31 4.18 -5.93
C ALA A 105 20.43 5.16 -6.29
N THR A 106 21.54 5.11 -5.55
CA THR A 106 22.72 5.94 -5.77
C THR A 106 23.92 5.03 -6.02
N ASP A 107 24.65 5.26 -7.10
CA ASP A 107 25.92 4.55 -7.35
C ASP A 107 27.11 5.20 -6.62
N TYR A 108 28.28 4.60 -6.81
CA TYR A 108 29.53 5.07 -6.23
C TYR A 108 30.00 6.42 -6.78
N ARG A 109 29.48 6.86 -7.94
CA ARG A 109 29.76 8.18 -8.55
C ARG A 109 28.78 9.24 -8.05
N GLY A 110 27.82 8.88 -7.21
CA GLY A 110 26.79 9.78 -6.69
C GLY A 110 25.58 9.93 -7.61
N HIS A 111 25.56 9.30 -8.78
CA HIS A 111 24.40 9.36 -9.67
C HIS A 111 23.21 8.67 -9.02
N THR A 112 22.08 9.39 -9.00
CA THR A 112 20.88 8.93 -8.31
C THR A 112 19.74 8.71 -9.30
N VAL A 113 19.14 7.53 -9.25
CA VAL A 113 17.96 7.15 -10.03
C VAL A 113 16.78 7.02 -9.08
N LYS A 114 15.64 7.64 -9.44
CA LYS A 114 14.39 7.61 -8.67
C LYS A 114 13.42 6.61 -9.30
N SER A 115 12.75 5.81 -8.48
CA SER A 115 11.67 4.94 -8.94
C SER A 115 10.37 5.71 -9.16
N LYS A 116 9.43 5.12 -9.91
CA LYS A 116 8.02 5.55 -9.84
C LYS A 116 7.52 5.43 -8.39
N ALA A 117 6.61 6.33 -8.01
CA ALA A 117 5.90 6.22 -6.75
C ALA A 117 4.85 5.09 -6.82
N ALA A 118 4.61 4.45 -5.69
CA ALA A 118 3.60 3.42 -5.53
C ALA A 118 2.74 3.78 -4.31
N LYS A 119 1.44 3.97 -4.54
CA LYS A 119 0.46 4.04 -3.46
C LYS A 119 0.18 2.60 -3.02
N LEU A 120 0.61 2.26 -1.82
CA LEU A 120 0.51 0.91 -1.27
C LEU A 120 -0.50 0.92 -0.14
N THR A 121 -1.48 0.04 -0.24
CA THR A 121 -2.32 -0.37 0.88
C THR A 121 -1.72 -1.64 1.48
N CYS A 122 -1.93 -1.85 2.78
CA CYS A 122 -1.28 -2.93 3.53
C CYS A 122 -2.30 -3.98 3.92
N ASP A 123 -3.09 -4.36 2.93
CA ASP A 123 -4.15 -5.33 3.10
C ASP A 123 -3.56 -6.75 3.02
N PRO A 124 -4.08 -7.71 3.79
CA PRO A 124 -3.60 -9.10 3.76
C PRO A 124 -4.14 -9.80 2.53
N GLY A 125 -3.45 -9.68 1.39
CA GLY A 125 -3.87 -10.24 0.09
C GLY A 125 -5.05 -9.45 -0.48
N ASP A 126 -5.07 -9.07 -1.75
CA ASP A 126 -4.80 -9.92 -2.89
C ASP A 126 -3.99 -9.18 -3.98
N ASP A 127 -2.88 -9.79 -4.38
CA ASP A 127 -2.08 -9.38 -5.54
C ASP A 127 -2.73 -9.97 -6.81
N ALA A 128 -3.59 -9.22 -7.50
CA ALA A 128 -3.86 -9.37 -8.93
C ALA A 128 -4.61 -8.15 -9.50
N THR A 129 -4.05 -7.49 -10.51
CA THR A 129 -4.78 -6.65 -11.49
C THR A 129 -3.87 -6.42 -12.72
N PRO A 130 -4.38 -6.20 -13.96
CA PRO A 130 -5.76 -6.09 -14.40
C PRO A 130 -6.13 -6.88 -15.69
N THR A 131 -7.41 -7.19 -15.86
CA THR A 131 -8.07 -7.20 -17.17
C THR A 131 -9.54 -6.79 -16.94
N PRO A 132 -10.15 -5.97 -17.82
CA PRO A 132 -11.51 -5.49 -17.63
C PRO A 132 -12.45 -6.61 -18.06
N SER A 133 -12.84 -7.45 -17.12
CA SER A 133 -14.03 -8.27 -17.28
C SER A 133 -14.93 -7.93 -16.12
N THR A 134 -16.01 -7.24 -16.47
CA THR A 134 -17.22 -7.08 -15.67
C THR A 134 -17.42 -8.33 -14.81
N PRO A 135 -17.38 -8.22 -13.46
CA PRO A 135 -17.81 -9.33 -12.64
C PRO A 135 -19.29 -9.59 -12.96
N PRO A 136 -19.71 -10.84 -13.16
CA PRO A 136 -21.14 -11.13 -13.21
C PRO A 136 -21.76 -10.67 -11.89
N PRO A 137 -23.01 -10.17 -11.87
CA PRO A 137 -23.61 -9.60 -10.69
C PRO A 137 -23.75 -10.69 -9.64
N SER A 138 -22.81 -10.77 -8.69
CA SER A 138 -23.01 -11.56 -7.49
C SER A 138 -23.88 -10.72 -6.57
N SER A 139 -25.18 -11.02 -6.60
CA SER A 139 -26.20 -10.73 -5.57
C SER A 139 -25.74 -9.79 -4.45
N GLY A 140 -26.22 -8.55 -4.50
CA GLY A 140 -25.79 -7.41 -3.69
C GLY A 140 -25.51 -7.72 -2.22
N GLY A 141 -24.32 -7.32 -1.76
CA GLY A 141 -23.99 -7.35 -0.34
C GLY A 141 -25.01 -6.56 0.49
N VAL A 142 -25.23 -6.99 1.73
CA VAL A 142 -26.22 -6.43 2.66
C VAL A 142 -26.07 -4.92 2.83
N GLY A 143 -24.83 -4.40 2.78
CA GLY A 143 -24.55 -2.98 2.80
C GLY A 143 -23.71 -2.45 1.64
N THR A 144 -23.35 -1.17 1.75
CA THR A 144 -22.44 -0.52 0.81
C THR A 144 -21.06 -1.19 0.84
N ALA A 145 -20.24 -0.96 -0.18
CA ALA A 145 -18.87 -1.49 -0.22
C ALA A 145 -18.06 -1.13 1.04
N VAL A 146 -18.25 0.07 1.59
CA VAL A 146 -17.52 0.51 2.79
C VAL A 146 -18.05 -0.14 4.07
N GLU A 147 -19.37 -0.36 4.18
CA GLU A 147 -19.99 -1.08 5.31
C GLU A 147 -19.55 -2.55 5.31
N ASN A 148 -19.58 -3.21 4.15
CA ASN A 148 -19.15 -4.61 4.03
C ASN A 148 -17.65 -4.77 4.32
N GLU A 149 -16.82 -3.78 3.95
CA GLU A 149 -15.39 -3.80 4.29
C GLU A 149 -15.15 -3.67 5.80
N VAL A 150 -15.94 -2.86 6.52
CA VAL A 150 -15.88 -2.83 7.99
C VAL A 150 -16.21 -4.19 8.59
N VAL A 151 -17.23 -4.89 8.08
CA VAL A 151 -17.57 -6.25 8.53
C VAL A 151 -16.42 -7.23 8.28
N LYS A 152 -15.86 -7.23 7.06
CA LYS A 152 -14.71 -8.08 6.70
C LYS A 152 -13.53 -7.88 7.65
N LEU A 153 -13.15 -6.62 7.87
CA LEU A 153 -12.03 -6.27 8.75
C LEU A 153 -12.31 -6.62 10.22
N THR A 154 -13.55 -6.41 10.68
CA THR A 154 -13.96 -6.80 12.04
C THR A 154 -13.85 -8.31 12.24
N ASN A 155 -14.31 -9.11 11.26
CA ASN A 155 -14.18 -10.57 11.30
C ASN A 155 -12.72 -11.03 11.23
N ALA A 156 -11.86 -10.31 10.49
CA ALA A 156 -10.44 -10.58 10.48
C ALA A 156 -9.78 -10.34 11.86
N GLU A 157 -10.21 -9.31 12.60
CA GLU A 157 -9.76 -9.11 13.98
C GLU A 157 -10.29 -10.20 14.91
N ARG A 158 -11.58 -10.55 14.81
CA ARG A 158 -12.21 -11.62 15.61
C ARG A 158 -11.53 -12.97 15.44
N ALA A 159 -11.13 -13.32 14.21
CA ALA A 159 -10.38 -14.53 13.94
C ALA A 159 -9.04 -14.58 14.69
N LYS A 160 -8.33 -13.45 14.80
CA LYS A 160 -7.08 -13.36 15.60
C LYS A 160 -7.34 -13.56 17.10
N GLY A 161 -8.53 -13.20 17.57
CA GLY A 161 -8.98 -13.39 18.95
C GLY A 161 -9.61 -14.76 19.22
N GLY A 162 -9.74 -15.63 18.21
CA GLY A 162 -10.37 -16.94 18.35
C GLY A 162 -11.91 -16.92 18.37
N CYS A 163 -12.55 -15.79 18.05
CA CYS A 163 -14.01 -15.73 17.92
C CYS A 163 -14.47 -16.17 16.52
N GLY A 164 -15.67 -16.74 16.45
CA GLY A 164 -16.36 -16.98 15.18
C GLY A 164 -16.72 -15.68 14.43
N PRO A 165 -16.91 -15.74 13.10
CA PRO A 165 -17.29 -14.58 12.31
C PRO A 165 -18.71 -14.11 12.66
N LEU A 166 -18.93 -12.80 12.53
CA LEU A 166 -20.25 -12.18 12.61
C LEU A 166 -20.88 -12.18 11.21
N GLU A 167 -22.17 -12.50 11.15
CA GLU A 167 -22.99 -12.40 9.95
C GLU A 167 -23.55 -10.98 9.81
N HIS A 168 -23.41 -10.36 8.62
CA HIS A 168 -23.97 -9.03 8.38
C HIS A 168 -25.49 -9.13 8.20
N ASP A 169 -26.25 -8.65 9.18
CA ASP A 169 -27.71 -8.73 9.16
C ASP A 169 -28.33 -7.44 8.58
N PRO A 170 -29.25 -7.52 7.60
CA PRO A 170 -29.84 -6.36 6.96
C PRO A 170 -30.72 -5.50 7.89
N LYS A 171 -31.36 -6.09 8.90
CA LYS A 171 -32.17 -5.35 9.87
C LYS A 171 -31.27 -4.62 10.86
N LEU A 172 -30.25 -5.30 11.38
CA LEU A 172 -29.26 -4.68 12.26
C LEU A 172 -28.50 -3.56 11.53
N ARG A 173 -28.21 -3.74 10.24
CA ARG A 173 -27.67 -2.69 9.38
C ARG A 173 -28.60 -1.48 9.28
N ALA A 174 -29.91 -1.69 9.06
CA ALA A 174 -30.86 -0.59 8.97
C ALA A 174 -30.86 0.27 10.25
N ALA A 175 -30.79 -0.37 11.42
CA ALA A 175 -30.64 0.31 12.71
C ALA A 175 -29.34 1.15 12.77
N ALA A 176 -28.21 0.54 12.39
CA ALA A 176 -26.90 1.21 12.41
C ALA A 176 -26.82 2.40 11.43
N VAL A 177 -27.36 2.26 10.22
CA VAL A 177 -27.43 3.33 9.20
C VAL A 177 -28.33 4.48 9.67
N GLY A 178 -29.45 4.17 10.30
CA GLY A 178 -30.34 5.17 10.91
C GLY A 178 -29.60 5.98 11.96
N HIS A 179 -28.92 5.32 12.89
CA HIS A 179 -28.15 5.99 13.94
C HIS A 179 -27.00 6.84 13.39
N SER A 180 -26.25 6.34 12.41
CA SER A 180 -25.23 7.13 11.71
C SER A 180 -25.81 8.37 11.03
N SER A 181 -27.03 8.28 10.49
CA SER A 181 -27.73 9.42 9.88
C SER A 181 -28.12 10.44 10.95
N ASP A 182 -28.71 9.99 12.07
CA ASP A 182 -29.08 10.85 13.19
C ASP A 182 -27.87 11.59 13.78
N MET A 183 -26.73 10.90 13.93
CA MET A 183 -25.49 11.51 14.41
C MET A 183 -24.96 12.58 13.43
N ALA A 184 -25.07 12.32 12.12
CA ALA A 184 -24.68 13.28 11.09
C ALA A 184 -25.61 14.50 11.06
N GLU A 185 -26.92 14.31 11.18
CA GLU A 185 -27.93 15.37 11.24
C GLU A 185 -27.72 16.28 12.45
N GLN A 186 -27.45 15.70 13.62
CA GLN A 186 -27.23 16.46 14.86
C GLN A 186 -25.78 16.92 15.05
N ASN A 187 -24.88 16.60 14.12
CA ASN A 187 -23.44 16.85 14.23
C ASN A 187 -22.84 16.39 15.57
N LYS A 188 -23.32 15.25 16.08
CA LYS A 188 -23.00 14.76 17.44
C LYS A 188 -22.84 13.26 17.42
N MET A 189 -21.68 12.77 17.86
CA MET A 189 -21.44 11.35 18.05
C MET A 189 -21.80 10.95 19.48
N ALA A 190 -22.77 10.03 19.61
CA ALA A 190 -23.24 9.51 20.89
C ALA A 190 -23.96 8.17 20.70
N HIS A 191 -23.94 7.29 21.70
CA HIS A 191 -24.72 6.04 21.70
C HIS A 191 -26.24 6.28 21.76
N LYS A 192 -26.64 7.36 22.44
CA LYS A 192 -28.01 7.86 22.54
C LYS A 192 -28.04 9.35 22.24
N LEU A 193 -28.79 9.73 21.21
CA LEU A 193 -29.01 11.12 20.87
C LEU A 193 -30.30 11.62 21.55
N PRO A 194 -30.35 12.89 21.99
CA PRO A 194 -31.59 13.47 22.49
C PRO A 194 -32.72 13.36 21.45
N GLY A 195 -33.89 12.89 21.90
CA GLY A 195 -35.07 12.73 21.04
C GLY A 195 -35.01 11.57 20.02
N ARG A 196 -33.96 10.73 20.05
CA ARG A 196 -33.84 9.54 19.20
C ARG A 196 -33.91 8.25 20.03
N PRO A 197 -34.34 7.13 19.44
CA PRO A 197 -34.37 5.85 20.13
C PRO A 197 -32.97 5.40 20.57
N ASP A 198 -32.87 4.67 21.68
CA ASP A 198 -31.63 3.99 22.05
C ASP A 198 -31.36 2.76 21.17
N LEU A 199 -30.18 2.14 21.34
CA LEU A 199 -29.75 1.01 20.53
C LEU A 199 -30.76 -0.14 20.48
N ARG A 200 -31.29 -0.53 21.65
CA ARG A 200 -32.24 -1.64 21.72
C ARG A 200 -33.50 -1.29 20.94
N GLN A 201 -34.03 -0.09 21.14
CA GLN A 201 -35.21 0.39 20.44
C GLN A 201 -34.98 0.49 18.93
N ARG A 202 -33.79 0.91 18.48
CA ARG A 202 -33.42 0.94 17.04
C ARG A 202 -33.41 -0.46 16.44
N ILE A 203 -32.85 -1.45 17.14
CA ILE A 203 -32.79 -2.85 16.68
C ILE A 203 -34.20 -3.46 16.59
N GLU A 204 -35.02 -3.24 17.62
CA GLU A 204 -36.42 -3.71 17.65
C GLU A 204 -37.26 -3.04 16.54
N ALA A 205 -37.09 -1.73 16.32
CA ALA A 205 -37.76 -0.98 15.26
C ALA A 205 -37.35 -1.43 13.85
N ALA A 206 -36.12 -1.95 13.69
CA ALA A 206 -35.69 -2.58 12.44
C ALA A 206 -36.24 -4.01 12.25
N GLY A 207 -37.04 -4.51 13.20
CA GLY A 207 -37.73 -5.80 13.13
C GLY A 207 -36.87 -6.99 13.53
N LEU A 208 -35.78 -6.77 14.28
CA LEU A 208 -34.98 -7.84 14.89
C LEU A 208 -35.39 -7.96 16.36
N THR A 209 -36.05 -9.07 16.69
CA THR A 209 -36.59 -9.35 18.04
C THR A 209 -36.00 -10.64 18.60
N GLY A 210 -36.16 -10.86 19.91
CA GLY A 210 -35.75 -12.10 20.59
C GLY A 210 -34.23 -12.22 20.86
N PHE A 211 -33.47 -11.16 20.65
CA PHE A 211 -32.04 -11.14 20.93
C PHE A 211 -31.73 -11.03 22.43
N ARG A 212 -30.64 -11.66 22.86
CA ARG A 212 -30.31 -11.82 24.29
C ARG A 212 -29.20 -10.89 24.79
N ALA A 213 -28.38 -10.39 23.88
CA ALA A 213 -27.31 -9.45 24.18
C ALA A 213 -27.08 -8.55 22.96
N TRP A 214 -26.67 -7.32 23.22
CA TRP A 214 -26.38 -6.33 22.20
C TRP A 214 -25.25 -5.39 22.64
N GLY A 215 -24.55 -4.81 21.68
CA GLY A 215 -23.49 -3.83 21.91
C GLY A 215 -23.33 -2.92 20.70
N GLU A 216 -22.70 -1.77 20.91
CA GLU A 216 -22.48 -0.79 19.84
C GLU A 216 -21.10 -0.15 19.97
N ASN A 217 -20.49 0.08 18.82
CA ASN A 217 -19.35 0.96 18.66
C ASN A 217 -19.77 2.12 17.75
N VAL A 218 -19.52 3.36 18.18
CA VAL A 218 -19.69 4.56 17.35
C VAL A 218 -18.34 5.22 17.10
N ALA A 219 -18.21 5.92 15.98
CA ALA A 219 -17.04 6.75 15.68
C ALA A 219 -17.41 7.86 14.70
N TRP A 220 -16.55 8.86 14.56
CA TRP A 220 -16.69 9.88 13.53
C TRP A 220 -15.33 10.42 13.08
N GLY A 221 -15.27 10.87 11.83
CA GLY A 221 -14.10 11.52 11.23
C GLY A 221 -13.06 10.58 10.62
N GLN A 222 -13.17 9.26 10.82
CA GLN A 222 -12.29 8.29 10.16
C GLN A 222 -12.65 8.20 8.68
N PRO A 223 -11.70 8.36 7.73
CA PRO A 223 -12.01 8.47 6.31
C PRO A 223 -12.22 7.13 5.59
N SER A 224 -12.08 6.00 6.29
CA SER A 224 -12.15 4.66 5.69
C SER A 224 -12.52 3.57 6.70
N ALA A 225 -13.00 2.43 6.19
CA ALA A 225 -13.25 1.21 6.97
C ALA A 225 -12.02 0.77 7.79
N ALA A 226 -10.85 0.70 7.15
CA ALA A 226 -9.60 0.33 7.82
C ALA A 226 -9.21 1.29 8.95
N SER A 227 -9.45 2.59 8.78
CA SER A 227 -9.15 3.56 9.84
C SER A 227 -10.12 3.47 11.02
N VAL A 228 -11.41 3.21 10.79
CA VAL A 228 -12.39 3.12 11.88
C VAL A 228 -12.25 1.81 12.67
N VAL A 229 -12.07 0.67 12.00
CA VAL A 229 -11.83 -0.60 12.70
C VAL A 229 -10.57 -0.54 13.54
N ARG A 230 -9.50 0.09 13.03
CA ARG A 230 -8.28 0.31 13.82
C ARG A 230 -8.53 1.21 15.03
N ALA A 231 -9.32 2.27 14.88
CA ALA A 231 -9.64 3.17 15.97
C ALA A 231 -10.41 2.43 17.09
N TRP A 232 -11.40 1.61 16.72
CA TRP A 232 -12.11 0.75 17.68
C TRP A 232 -11.19 -0.28 18.34
N MET A 233 -10.32 -0.94 17.58
CA MET A 233 -9.37 -1.92 18.12
C MET A 233 -8.34 -1.32 19.09
N ASN A 234 -8.01 -0.04 18.94
CA ASN A 234 -7.11 0.69 19.83
C ASN A 234 -7.82 1.25 21.08
N SER A 235 -9.14 1.10 21.19
CA SER A 235 -9.93 1.53 22.34
C SER A 235 -10.41 0.29 23.11
N SER A 236 -10.07 0.19 24.40
CA SER A 236 -10.39 -1.00 25.21
C SER A 236 -11.89 -1.34 25.21
N GLY A 237 -12.75 -0.34 25.39
CA GLY A 237 -14.21 -0.52 25.39
C GLY A 237 -14.74 -1.02 24.04
N HIS A 238 -14.36 -0.36 22.94
CA HIS A 238 -14.82 -0.76 21.61
C HIS A 238 -14.26 -2.12 21.17
N ARG A 239 -13.00 -2.39 21.51
CA ARG A 239 -12.37 -3.71 21.29
C ARG A 239 -13.08 -4.81 22.07
N ALA A 240 -13.52 -4.55 23.30
CA ALA A 240 -14.27 -5.52 24.08
C ALA A 240 -15.57 -5.94 23.39
N ASN A 241 -16.28 -5.01 22.73
CA ASN A 241 -17.45 -5.34 21.92
C ASN A 241 -17.08 -6.23 20.72
N ILE A 242 -16.05 -5.86 19.95
CA ILE A 242 -15.58 -6.64 18.78
C ILE A 242 -15.17 -8.06 19.19
N MET A 243 -14.48 -8.20 20.33
CA MET A 243 -13.92 -9.46 20.83
C MET A 243 -14.88 -10.25 21.71
N ASN A 244 -16.12 -9.80 21.88
CA ASN A 244 -17.12 -10.60 22.57
C ASN A 244 -17.60 -11.72 21.63
N CYS A 245 -17.10 -12.94 21.85
CA CYS A 245 -17.44 -14.10 21.02
C CYS A 245 -18.90 -14.55 21.13
N ARG A 246 -19.70 -13.98 22.05
CA ARG A 246 -21.13 -14.29 22.18
C ARG A 246 -21.95 -13.70 21.02
N TYR A 247 -21.53 -12.57 20.47
CA TYR A 247 -22.20 -11.97 19.32
C TYR A 247 -22.01 -12.83 18.07
N ASN A 248 -23.10 -12.99 17.32
CA ASN A 248 -23.16 -13.74 16.06
C ASN A 248 -23.65 -12.88 14.88
N LEU A 249 -24.29 -11.74 15.14
CA LEU A 249 -24.74 -10.78 14.12
C LEU A 249 -24.04 -9.43 14.24
N ILE A 250 -23.86 -8.77 13.10
CA ILE A 250 -23.35 -7.40 12.99
C ILE A 250 -24.19 -6.57 12.02
N GLY A 251 -24.38 -5.28 12.31
CA GLY A 251 -24.87 -4.27 11.38
C GLY A 251 -23.92 -3.09 11.34
N VAL A 252 -23.65 -2.56 10.15
CA VAL A 252 -22.74 -1.40 10.00
C VAL A 252 -23.41 -0.27 9.25
N GLY A 253 -23.36 0.93 9.82
CA GLY A 253 -23.77 2.18 9.20
C GLY A 253 -22.60 3.12 8.94
N ALA A 254 -22.60 3.77 7.78
CA ALA A 254 -21.65 4.83 7.44
C ALA A 254 -22.36 5.98 6.74
N LYS A 255 -22.39 7.17 7.35
CA LYS A 255 -23.07 8.35 6.80
C LYS A 255 -22.20 9.59 6.87
N LYS A 256 -22.17 10.36 5.78
CA LYS A 256 -21.47 11.64 5.72
C LYS A 256 -22.40 12.76 6.15
N ASP A 257 -21.87 13.72 6.90
CA ASP A 257 -22.51 15.03 7.07
C ASP A 257 -22.25 15.95 5.87
N GLY A 258 -22.78 17.18 5.92
CA GLY A 258 -22.61 18.19 4.88
C GLY A 258 -21.15 18.62 4.65
N GLN A 259 -20.26 18.38 5.61
CA GLN A 259 -18.83 18.66 5.54
C GLN A 259 -18.01 17.43 5.08
N GLY A 260 -18.67 16.32 4.74
CA GLY A 260 -18.03 15.10 4.28
C GLY A 260 -17.40 14.25 5.39
N ARG A 261 -17.62 14.59 6.67
CA ARG A 261 -17.16 13.78 7.81
C ARG A 261 -18.06 12.56 7.94
N ILE A 262 -17.46 11.38 8.03
CA ILE A 262 -18.21 10.14 8.14
C ILE A 262 -18.48 9.84 9.62
N TYR A 263 -19.74 9.57 9.94
CA TYR A 263 -20.22 8.97 11.17
C TYR A 263 -20.41 7.48 10.95
N TRP A 264 -19.92 6.70 11.91
CA TRP A 264 -19.87 5.25 11.84
C TRP A 264 -20.62 4.66 13.03
N THR A 265 -21.43 3.64 12.75
CA THR A 265 -22.08 2.80 13.75
C THR A 265 -21.78 1.34 13.43
N GLN A 266 -21.43 0.58 14.46
CA GLN A 266 -21.27 -0.86 14.39
C GLN A 266 -22.05 -1.49 15.54
N ASP A 267 -23.15 -2.15 15.20
CA ASP A 267 -24.06 -2.78 16.15
C ASP A 267 -23.84 -4.30 16.14
N PHE A 268 -23.87 -4.90 17.31
CA PHE A 268 -23.68 -6.33 17.52
C PHE A 268 -24.86 -6.93 18.25
N VAL A 269 -25.24 -8.14 17.87
CA VAL A 269 -26.32 -8.87 18.52
C VAL A 269 -25.98 -10.35 18.70
N THR A 270 -26.47 -10.93 19.78
CA THR A 270 -26.64 -12.39 19.93
C THR A 270 -28.09 -12.74 19.64
N LYS A 271 -28.33 -13.40 18.51
CA LYS A 271 -29.60 -14.06 18.21
C LYS A 271 -29.70 -15.39 18.94
#